data_AF-A0A0D0PSG8-F1
#
_entry.id   AF-A0A0D0PSG8-F1
#
_cell.length_a   1.000
_cell.length_b   1.000
_cell.length_c   1.000
_cell.angle_alpha   90.00
_cell.angle_beta   90.00
_cell.angle_gamma   90.00
#
_symmetry.space_group_name_H-M   'P 1'
#
loop_
_entity.id
_entity.type
_entity.pdbx_description
1 polymer ?
#
loop_
_entity_poly.entity_id
_entity_poly.type
_entity_poly.pdbx_seq_one_letter_code
_entity_poly.pdbx_strand_id
1 'polypeptide(L)'
;MTRTLISDTAFHLERGSGPGSRVLVVGDGAGASQAAATAPGTVAGPRMPLLTEVIRAHPAGPARLVVAADLSGESASFLSHLRALAPDLDLAAVVTTAAAADSSVRGAIGKDVPLLVPERPSDIGRAAVEYASRAARRTADPVIVQGPVGQAVTGREAGLPGEGLRGVVEGASPGDGRHRWAAGRQPELPVYRTAGSPLGALVSRPAGVAMAHGLESVLRRRLARTVAKSRVLLVGYEGGAPSAAATLRTLGATVGVHDPDPIRACAAAIAGHRTLGRQEALRWADVVVDLTGELVSDATALNELKDDSAVLTPEPGWCTAPPGPLPGLAITETYEGLTVCRTARGSLHLLSGLCGSPDGGELPGPLHDLVSAELYLCVRELAARPHRRGFHHLGARECADLAHRWYQIYGVVW
;
A
#
# COMPACT_ATOMS: atom_id res chain seq x y z
N MET A 1 -23.22 -3.29 44.22
CA MET A 1 -22.97 -2.06 43.44
C MET A 1 -21.88 -2.38 42.43
N THR A 2 -22.27 -2.83 41.25
CA THR A 2 -21.37 -3.33 40.21
C THR A 2 -21.54 -2.39 39.02
N ARG A 3 -20.52 -1.56 38.75
CA ARG A 3 -20.52 -0.62 37.62
C ARG A 3 -20.14 -1.40 36.37
N THR A 4 -21.12 -1.65 35.52
CA THR A 4 -20.91 -2.08 34.13
C THR A 4 -20.43 -0.86 33.35
N LEU A 5 -19.19 -0.90 32.86
CA LEU A 5 -18.67 0.07 31.90
C LEU A 5 -19.41 -0.13 30.58
N ILE A 6 -20.26 0.82 30.24
CA ILE A 6 -20.95 0.90 28.94
C ILE A 6 -19.89 1.35 27.91
N SER A 7 -19.84 0.63 26.80
CA SER A 7 -18.97 0.87 25.64
C SER A 7 -19.24 2.26 25.03
N ASP A 8 -18.24 3.13 25.06
CA ASP A 8 -18.21 4.48 24.44
C ASP A 8 -17.87 4.45 22.92
N THR A 9 -18.18 3.36 22.21
CA THR A 9 -17.69 3.13 20.84
C THR A 9 -18.74 3.43 19.77
N ALA A 10 -19.10 4.71 19.63
CA ALA A 10 -19.70 5.25 18.40
C ALA A 10 -19.40 6.77 18.34
N PHE A 11 -18.20 7.13 17.89
CA PHE A 11 -17.87 8.53 17.68
C PHE A 11 -18.51 9.04 16.39
N HIS A 12 -19.41 10.01 16.54
CA HIS A 12 -19.74 10.92 15.45
C HIS A 12 -18.47 11.70 15.08
N LEU A 13 -17.98 11.51 13.85
CA LEU A 13 -17.14 12.49 13.19
C LEU A 13 -18.00 13.74 12.95
N GLU A 14 -18.10 14.62 13.95
CA GLU A 14 -18.78 15.90 13.77
C GLU A 14 -18.06 16.75 12.73
N ARG A 15 -18.89 17.38 11.87
CA ARG A 15 -18.51 18.25 10.77
C ARG A 15 -17.75 19.47 11.29
N GLY A 16 -16.42 19.39 11.33
CA GLY A 16 -15.59 20.59 11.37
C GLY A 16 -15.83 21.39 10.10
N SER A 17 -16.23 22.65 10.23
CA SER A 17 -16.58 23.59 9.15
C SER A 17 -15.38 24.11 8.34
N GLY A 18 -14.31 23.33 8.25
CA GLY A 18 -13.22 23.54 7.29
C GLY A 18 -13.41 22.65 6.06
N PRO A 19 -12.66 22.86 4.96
CA PRO A 19 -12.62 21.94 3.83
C PRO A 19 -11.86 20.67 4.22
N GLY A 20 -12.44 19.87 5.13
CA GLY A 20 -11.90 18.59 5.60
C GLY A 20 -12.67 17.42 5.00
N SER A 21 -11.95 16.42 4.51
CA SER A 21 -12.52 15.17 3.98
C SER A 21 -13.49 14.51 4.96
N ARG A 22 -14.66 14.11 4.46
CA ARG A 22 -15.59 13.28 5.23
C ARG A 22 -15.08 11.84 5.26
N VAL A 23 -15.17 11.21 6.41
CA VAL A 23 -14.85 9.79 6.61
C VAL A 23 -16.12 9.11 7.09
N LEU A 24 -16.52 8.05 6.41
CA LEU A 24 -17.65 7.22 6.83
C LEU A 24 -17.13 6.19 7.83
N VAL A 25 -17.70 6.21 9.03
CA VAL A 25 -17.57 5.09 9.97
C VAL A 25 -18.62 4.08 9.57
N VAL A 26 -18.19 2.94 9.06
CA VAL A 26 -19.13 1.85 8.80
C VAL A 26 -19.50 1.29 10.17
N GLY A 27 -20.74 1.45 10.59
CA GLY A 27 -21.34 0.77 11.75
C GLY A 27 -22.41 -0.18 11.23
N ASP A 28 -22.54 -1.38 11.80
CA ASP A 28 -23.63 -2.28 11.43
C ASP A 28 -24.97 -1.56 11.67
N GLY A 29 -25.78 -1.45 10.62
CA GLY A 29 -27.20 -1.11 10.77
C GLY A 29 -27.81 -2.10 11.76
N ALA A 30 -28.50 -1.58 12.78
CA ALA A 30 -29.02 -2.35 13.91
C ALA A 30 -29.87 -3.55 13.47
N GLY A 31 -29.24 -4.71 13.38
CA GLY A 31 -29.87 -6.02 13.30
C GLY A 31 -29.44 -6.81 14.52
N ALA A 32 -30.26 -6.81 15.56
CA ALA A 32 -29.99 -7.56 16.79
C ALA A 32 -29.99 -9.06 16.49
N SER A 33 -28.82 -9.69 16.48
CA SER A 33 -28.66 -11.14 16.58
C SER A 33 -27.72 -11.44 17.75
N GLN A 34 -28.23 -12.16 18.75
CA GLN A 34 -27.49 -12.62 19.92
C GLN A 34 -26.42 -13.62 19.47
N ALA A 35 -25.16 -13.22 19.49
CA ALA A 35 -24.04 -14.13 19.28
C ALA A 35 -23.48 -14.62 20.62
N ALA A 36 -23.54 -15.93 20.83
CA ALA A 36 -22.89 -16.62 21.93
C ALA A 36 -21.36 -16.50 21.83
N ALA A 37 -20.70 -16.34 22.99
CA ALA A 37 -19.25 -16.32 23.11
C ALA A 37 -18.65 -17.60 22.52
N THR A 38 -18.00 -17.46 21.36
CA THR A 38 -17.31 -18.54 20.66
C THR A 38 -15.86 -18.58 21.13
N ALA A 39 -15.32 -19.78 21.35
CA ALA A 39 -13.90 -20.04 21.63
C ALA A 39 -12.98 -19.33 20.61
N PRO A 40 -11.70 -19.04 20.94
CA PRO A 40 -10.79 -18.36 20.01
C PRO A 40 -10.80 -19.09 18.66
N GLY A 41 -11.42 -18.45 17.68
CA GLY A 41 -11.67 -19.03 16.38
C GLY A 41 -10.35 -19.40 15.70
N THR A 42 -10.33 -20.54 15.03
CA THR A 42 -9.31 -20.86 14.03
C THR A 42 -9.11 -19.65 13.12
N VAL A 43 -7.89 -19.09 13.12
CA VAL A 43 -7.52 -17.98 12.25
C VAL A 43 -7.74 -18.43 10.80
N ALA A 44 -8.75 -17.86 10.14
CA ALA A 44 -8.99 -18.10 8.73
C ALA A 44 -7.96 -17.29 7.92
N GLY A 45 -7.02 -17.98 7.26
CA GLY A 45 -5.96 -17.34 6.49
C GLY A 45 -4.77 -18.27 6.21
N PRO A 46 -3.84 -17.87 5.32
CA PRO A 46 -2.57 -18.57 5.16
C PRO A 46 -1.83 -18.60 6.50
N ARG A 47 -1.18 -19.73 6.78
CA ARG A 47 -0.36 -19.89 7.99
C ARG A 47 0.85 -18.97 7.91
N MET A 48 1.07 -18.19 8.98
CA MET A 48 2.21 -17.27 9.12
C MET A 48 3.14 -17.74 10.26
N PRO A 49 3.80 -18.91 10.11
CA PRO A 49 4.66 -19.49 11.14
C PRO A 49 5.85 -18.60 11.53
N LEU A 50 6.46 -17.88 10.59
CA LEU A 50 7.58 -16.99 10.89
C LEU A 50 7.09 -15.82 11.74
N LEU A 51 6.05 -15.12 11.32
CA LEU A 51 5.45 -14.04 12.11
C LEU A 51 5.08 -14.53 13.51
N THR A 52 4.47 -15.70 13.61
CA THR A 52 4.11 -16.32 14.89
C THR A 52 5.34 -16.53 15.78
N GLU A 53 6.44 -17.06 15.23
CA GLU A 53 7.69 -17.26 15.96
C GLU A 53 8.30 -15.93 16.40
N VAL A 54 8.29 -14.92 15.52
CA VAL A 54 8.86 -13.60 15.78
C VAL A 54 8.09 -12.86 16.87
N ILE A 55 6.75 -12.89 16.84
CA ILE A 55 5.91 -12.29 17.89
C ILE A 55 6.20 -12.93 19.25
N ARG A 56 6.32 -14.27 19.29
CA ARG A 56 6.61 -14.99 20.54
C ARG A 56 8.02 -14.72 21.08
N ALA A 57 9.01 -14.70 20.19
CA ALA A 57 10.40 -14.46 20.57
C ALA A 57 10.63 -13.00 20.97
N HIS A 58 9.85 -12.07 20.41
CA HIS A 58 10.04 -10.65 20.58
C HIS A 58 8.71 -9.90 20.72
N PRO A 59 7.98 -10.10 21.84
CA PRO A 59 6.70 -9.44 22.06
C PRO A 59 6.85 -7.91 22.03
N ALA A 60 5.83 -7.23 21.51
CA ALA A 60 5.76 -5.78 21.54
C ALA A 60 5.31 -5.30 22.91
N GLY A 61 5.81 -4.14 23.33
CA GLY A 61 5.25 -3.45 24.49
C GLY A 61 3.87 -2.84 24.17
N PRO A 62 3.17 -2.32 25.19
CA PRO A 62 1.87 -1.67 25.02
C PRO A 62 1.90 -0.61 23.94
N ALA A 63 1.06 -0.74 22.92
CA ALA A 63 0.95 0.22 21.84
C ALA A 63 -0.42 0.13 21.14
N ARG A 64 -0.84 1.21 20.51
CA ARG A 64 -2.03 1.28 19.66
C ARG A 64 -1.62 1.35 18.19
N LEU A 65 -2.12 0.43 17.37
CA LEU A 65 -1.85 0.38 15.95
C LEU A 65 -3.04 0.91 15.14
N VAL A 66 -2.78 1.86 14.25
CA VAL A 66 -3.73 2.31 13.22
C VAL A 66 -3.22 1.83 11.87
N VAL A 67 -4.01 1.04 11.16
CA VAL A 67 -3.58 0.44 9.89
C VAL A 67 -4.28 1.14 8.73
N ALA A 68 -3.50 1.70 7.82
CA ALA A 68 -3.92 2.21 6.53
C ALA A 68 -3.55 1.17 5.45
N ALA A 69 -4.53 0.42 4.94
CA ALA A 69 -4.25 -0.61 3.94
C ALA A 69 -5.47 -0.86 3.06
N ASP A 70 -5.22 -1.26 1.82
CA ASP A 70 -6.23 -1.96 1.04
C ASP A 70 -6.23 -3.42 1.50
N LEU A 71 -7.30 -3.83 2.16
CA LEU A 71 -7.33 -5.08 2.90
C LEU A 71 -7.65 -6.23 1.95
N SER A 72 -6.60 -6.86 1.43
CA SER A 72 -6.70 -8.15 0.76
C SER A 72 -6.77 -9.30 1.78
N GLY A 73 -7.00 -10.54 1.31
CA GLY A 73 -7.09 -11.72 2.18
C GLY A 73 -5.81 -11.96 3.00
N GLU A 74 -4.65 -11.68 2.43
CA GLU A 74 -3.35 -11.78 3.11
C GLU A 74 -3.15 -10.70 4.18
N SER A 75 -3.55 -9.46 3.89
CA SER A 75 -3.48 -8.35 4.86
C SER A 75 -4.45 -8.57 6.03
N ALA A 76 -5.65 -9.08 5.75
CA ALA A 76 -6.61 -9.48 6.77
C ALA A 76 -6.04 -10.55 7.71
N SER A 77 -5.34 -11.54 7.14
CA SER A 77 -4.70 -12.62 7.89
C SER A 77 -3.57 -12.12 8.79
N PHE A 78 -2.77 -11.17 8.33
CA PHE A 78 -1.77 -10.49 9.16
C PHE A 78 -2.41 -9.83 10.38
N LEU A 79 -3.49 -9.07 10.19
CA LEU A 79 -4.19 -8.39 11.29
C LEU A 79 -4.80 -9.39 12.29
N SER A 80 -5.39 -10.48 11.81
CA SER A 80 -5.90 -11.54 12.68
C SER A 80 -4.78 -12.18 13.52
N HIS A 81 -3.60 -12.41 12.95
CA HIS A 81 -2.45 -12.93 13.69
C HIS A 81 -1.95 -11.94 14.75
N LEU A 82 -1.83 -10.65 14.41
CA LEU A 82 -1.45 -9.63 15.39
C LEU A 82 -2.42 -9.60 16.58
N ARG A 83 -3.74 -9.57 16.32
CA ARG A 83 -4.74 -9.57 17.38
C ARG A 83 -4.67 -10.82 18.26
N ALA A 84 -4.41 -11.99 17.67
CA ALA A 84 -4.39 -13.25 18.39
C ALA A 84 -3.10 -13.45 19.21
N LEU A 85 -1.96 -12.91 18.75
CA LEU A 85 -0.64 -13.27 19.27
C LEU A 85 0.10 -12.12 19.95
N ALA A 86 -0.27 -10.87 19.69
CA ALA A 86 0.35 -9.67 20.27
C ALA A 86 -0.67 -8.88 21.12
N PRO A 87 -1.06 -9.40 22.31
CA PRO A 87 -2.13 -8.81 23.12
C PRO A 87 -1.84 -7.37 23.60
N ASP A 88 -0.56 -7.00 23.70
CA ASP A 88 -0.14 -5.65 24.07
C ASP A 88 -0.21 -4.65 22.89
N LEU A 89 -0.47 -5.13 21.68
CA LEU A 89 -0.66 -4.31 20.49
C LEU A 89 -2.15 -4.17 20.18
N ASP A 90 -2.76 -3.10 20.67
CA ASP A 90 -4.18 -2.82 20.46
C ASP A 90 -4.42 -2.27 19.03
N LEU A 91 -5.13 -3.03 18.19
CA LEU A 91 -5.54 -2.57 16.87
C LEU A 91 -6.66 -1.53 17.00
N ALA A 92 -6.27 -0.25 17.04
CA ALA A 92 -7.16 0.85 17.37
C ALA A 92 -8.12 1.24 16.23
N ALA A 93 -7.70 1.11 14.98
CA ALA A 93 -8.55 1.33 13.81
C ALA A 93 -7.91 0.79 12.54
N VAL A 94 -8.75 0.54 11.53
CA VAL A 94 -8.33 0.23 10.17
C VAL A 94 -8.94 1.25 9.21
N VAL A 95 -8.12 1.83 8.33
CA VAL A 95 -8.50 2.80 7.32
C VAL A 95 -8.28 2.18 5.94
N THR A 96 -9.33 2.09 5.14
CA THR A 96 -9.31 1.34 3.88
C THR A 96 -10.22 1.94 2.81
N THR A 97 -10.20 1.39 1.60
CA THR A 97 -11.11 1.77 0.51
C THR A 97 -12.50 1.15 0.68
N ALA A 98 -13.52 1.73 0.06
CA ALA A 98 -14.86 1.13 0.05
C ALA A 98 -14.87 -0.24 -0.64
N ALA A 99 -13.99 -0.45 -1.63
CA ALA A 99 -13.90 -1.70 -2.37
C ALA A 99 -13.33 -2.85 -1.50
N ALA A 100 -12.38 -2.55 -0.61
CA ALA A 100 -11.80 -3.51 0.31
C ALA A 100 -12.55 -3.63 1.65
N ALA A 101 -13.59 -2.83 1.88
CA ALA A 101 -14.41 -2.87 3.09
C ALA A 101 -15.48 -3.98 3.04
N ASP A 102 -15.10 -5.21 2.69
CA ASP A 102 -16.04 -6.33 2.57
C ASP A 102 -16.28 -7.08 3.91
N SER A 103 -17.19 -8.05 3.87
CA SER A 103 -17.57 -8.85 5.04
C SER A 103 -16.46 -9.79 5.54
N SER A 104 -15.55 -10.22 4.67
CA SER A 104 -14.44 -11.10 5.02
C SER A 104 -13.40 -10.35 5.87
N VAL A 105 -13.10 -9.11 5.48
CA VAL A 105 -12.23 -8.19 6.22
C VAL A 105 -12.81 -7.88 7.59
N ARG A 106 -14.10 -7.57 7.67
CA ARG A 106 -14.80 -7.37 8.95
C ARG A 106 -14.72 -8.58 9.87
N GLY A 107 -14.82 -9.79 9.32
CA GLY A 107 -14.63 -11.03 10.08
C GLY A 107 -13.22 -11.15 10.65
N ALA A 108 -12.20 -10.81 9.86
CA ALA A 108 -10.80 -10.92 10.24
C ALA A 108 -10.35 -9.88 11.28
N ILE A 109 -10.79 -8.62 11.13
CA ILE A 109 -10.42 -7.53 12.04
C ILE A 109 -11.30 -7.47 13.28
N GLY A 110 -12.43 -8.16 13.32
CA GLY A 110 -13.40 -8.15 14.42
C GLY A 110 -14.32 -6.91 14.44
N LYS A 111 -15.48 -7.07 15.10
CA LYS A 111 -16.55 -6.04 15.12
C LYS A 111 -16.23 -4.83 16.00
N ASP A 112 -15.32 -5.00 16.93
CA ASP A 112 -14.88 -4.02 17.92
C ASP A 112 -13.86 -3.02 17.36
N VAL A 113 -13.22 -3.35 16.22
CA VAL A 113 -12.25 -2.46 15.58
C VAL A 113 -12.94 -1.49 14.62
N PRO A 114 -12.80 -0.18 14.81
CA PRO A 114 -13.31 0.82 13.88
C PRO A 114 -12.77 0.62 12.46
N LEU A 115 -13.68 0.52 11.49
CA LEU A 115 -13.36 0.52 10.07
C LEU A 115 -13.72 1.89 9.47
N LEU A 116 -12.70 2.61 9.05
CA LEU A 116 -12.81 3.96 8.50
C LEU A 116 -12.67 3.90 6.99
N VAL A 117 -13.66 4.42 6.27
CA VAL A 117 -13.64 4.49 4.81
C VAL A 117 -13.73 5.96 4.42
N PRO A 118 -12.60 6.60 4.05
CA PRO A 118 -12.62 7.95 3.51
C PRO A 118 -13.44 8.02 2.22
N GLU A 119 -14.04 9.17 1.94
CA GLU A 119 -14.75 9.38 0.66
C GLU A 119 -13.85 9.19 -0.57
N ARG A 120 -12.54 9.46 -0.42
CA ARG A 120 -11.56 9.38 -1.51
C ARG A 120 -10.45 8.42 -1.12
N PRO A 121 -10.07 7.44 -1.98
CA PRO A 121 -8.94 6.54 -1.70
C PRO A 121 -7.63 7.30 -1.43
N SER A 122 -7.39 8.42 -2.11
CA SER A 122 -6.23 9.29 -1.88
C SER A 122 -6.12 9.83 -0.44
N ASP A 123 -7.22 9.85 0.31
CA ASP A 123 -7.28 10.39 1.66
C ASP A 123 -6.99 9.35 2.75
N ILE A 124 -6.75 8.07 2.40
CA ILE A 124 -6.48 6.98 3.36
C ILE A 124 -5.34 7.34 4.31
N GLY A 125 -4.19 7.77 3.78
CA GLY A 125 -3.04 8.11 4.61
C GLY A 125 -3.31 9.29 5.54
N ARG A 126 -4.00 10.33 5.05
CA ARG A 126 -4.40 11.49 5.87
C ARG A 126 -5.36 11.09 6.98
N ALA A 127 -6.41 10.35 6.64
CA ALA A 127 -7.41 9.89 7.61
C ALA A 127 -6.79 9.02 8.72
N ALA A 128 -5.83 8.15 8.37
CA ALA A 128 -5.10 7.34 9.34
C ALA A 128 -4.26 8.17 10.31
N VAL A 129 -3.48 9.14 9.79
CA VAL A 129 -2.65 10.03 10.61
C VAL A 129 -3.52 10.94 11.49
N GLU A 130 -4.62 11.47 10.97
CA GLU A 130 -5.57 12.27 11.75
C GLU A 130 -6.21 11.47 12.89
N TYR A 131 -6.66 10.24 12.60
CA TYR A 131 -7.22 9.36 13.62
C TYR A 131 -6.17 9.02 14.68
N ALA A 132 -4.97 8.60 14.26
CA ALA A 132 -3.87 8.29 15.15
C ALA A 132 -3.48 9.47 16.05
N SER A 133 -3.44 10.67 15.50
CA SER A 133 -3.15 11.90 16.26
C SER A 133 -4.22 12.21 17.31
N ARG A 134 -5.50 11.91 17.03
CA ARG A 134 -6.59 12.04 18.02
C ARG A 134 -6.49 10.95 19.10
N ALA A 135 -6.21 9.71 18.71
CA ALA A 135 -6.01 8.60 19.64
C ALA A 135 -4.84 8.90 20.60
N ALA A 136 -3.73 9.41 20.07
CA ALA A 136 -2.53 9.76 20.81
C ALA A 136 -2.76 10.82 21.91
N ARG A 137 -3.79 11.67 21.77
CA ARG A 137 -4.16 12.66 22.79
C ARG A 137 -5.01 12.09 23.94
N ARG A 138 -5.50 10.86 23.79
CA ARG A 138 -6.48 10.23 24.70
C ARG A 138 -5.93 8.99 25.40
N THR A 139 -4.73 8.54 25.04
CA THR A 139 -4.06 7.40 25.66
C THR A 139 -2.67 7.79 26.14
N ALA A 140 -2.18 7.09 27.15
CA ALA A 140 -0.77 7.12 27.53
C ALA A 140 0.09 6.19 26.65
N ASP A 141 -0.55 5.21 25.99
CA ASP A 141 0.14 4.26 25.14
C ASP A 141 0.63 4.90 23.85
N PRO A 142 1.80 4.50 23.33
CA PRO A 142 2.28 4.95 22.04
C PRO A 142 1.31 4.56 20.92
N VAL A 143 1.03 5.51 20.02
CA VAL A 143 0.24 5.25 18.81
C VAL A 143 1.18 5.15 17.61
N ILE A 144 0.95 4.16 16.76
CA ILE A 144 1.75 3.88 15.56
C ILE A 144 0.80 3.77 14.37
N VAL A 145 1.21 4.32 13.24
CA VAL A 145 0.49 4.16 11.97
C VAL A 145 1.25 3.17 11.08
N GLN A 146 0.59 2.17 10.54
CA GLN A 146 1.16 1.27 9.53
C GLN A 146 0.42 1.45 8.21
N GLY A 147 1.13 1.70 7.11
CA GLY A 147 0.55 1.84 5.78
C GLY A 147 1.18 2.92 4.91
N PRO A 148 0.72 3.10 3.66
CA PRO A 148 1.25 4.10 2.74
C PRO A 148 0.74 5.50 3.13
N VAL A 149 1.47 6.19 4.02
CA VAL A 149 1.03 7.48 4.58
C VAL A 149 1.99 8.64 4.31
N GLY A 150 3.05 8.42 3.52
CA GLY A 150 4.17 9.36 3.36
C GLY A 150 3.82 10.82 3.05
N GLN A 151 2.78 11.08 2.25
CA GLN A 151 2.34 12.48 2.01
C GLN A 151 1.71 13.12 3.25
N ALA A 152 0.99 12.34 4.06
CA ALA A 152 0.30 12.84 5.26
C ALA A 152 1.26 13.21 6.40
N VAL A 153 2.51 12.76 6.36
CA VAL A 153 3.52 13.00 7.41
C VAL A 153 4.68 13.90 6.96
N THR A 154 4.61 14.44 5.74
CA THR A 154 5.56 15.45 5.20
C THR A 154 4.96 16.84 5.05
N GLY A 155 3.63 16.96 5.13
CA GLY A 155 2.93 18.22 4.95
C GLY A 155 2.78 19.01 6.26
N ARG A 156 3.14 20.29 6.24
CA ARG A 156 2.81 21.28 7.31
C ARG A 156 1.31 21.40 7.60
N GLU A 157 0.46 20.90 6.70
CA GLU A 157 -1.00 20.94 6.82
C GLU A 157 -1.55 19.89 7.80
N ALA A 158 -0.81 18.80 8.04
CA ALA A 158 -1.08 17.92 9.16
C ALA A 158 -0.57 18.63 10.42
N GLY A 159 -1.45 19.34 11.12
CA GLY A 159 -1.11 19.98 12.39
C GLY A 159 -0.30 19.03 13.27
N LEU A 160 0.74 19.57 13.94
CA LEU A 160 1.80 18.78 14.57
C LEU A 160 1.25 17.54 15.28
N PRO A 161 1.78 16.35 14.96
CA PRO A 161 1.33 15.11 15.58
C PRO A 161 1.48 15.21 17.10
N GLY A 162 0.44 14.83 17.84
CA GLY A 162 0.46 14.88 19.31
C GLY A 162 1.59 14.01 19.88
N GLU A 163 2.10 14.35 21.07
CA GLU A 163 3.27 13.71 21.69
C GLU A 163 3.18 12.16 21.81
N GLY A 164 1.98 11.59 21.73
CA GLY A 164 1.74 10.13 21.75
C GLY A 164 1.90 9.41 20.40
N LEU A 165 1.95 10.10 19.25
CA LEU A 165 2.18 9.47 17.95
C LEU A 165 3.68 9.20 17.76
N ARG A 166 4.07 7.93 17.86
CA ARG A 166 5.50 7.52 17.86
C ARG A 166 6.13 7.48 16.49
N GLY A 167 5.35 7.22 15.45
CA GLY A 167 5.87 7.14 14.10
C GLY A 167 5.00 6.32 13.17
N VAL A 168 5.58 6.04 12.02
CA VAL A 168 4.95 5.35 10.90
C VAL A 168 5.78 4.13 10.51
N VAL A 169 5.12 3.06 10.09
CA VAL A 169 5.72 1.93 9.39
C VAL A 169 5.15 1.83 7.97
N GLU A 170 6.01 1.91 6.96
CA GLU A 170 5.64 1.73 5.56
C GLU A 170 6.21 0.42 5.01
N GLY A 171 5.34 -0.38 4.39
CA GLY A 171 5.74 -1.57 3.65
C GLY A 171 6.23 -1.24 2.24
N ALA A 172 7.05 -2.11 1.67
CA ALA A 172 7.51 -2.01 0.30
C ALA A 172 6.34 -2.20 -0.68
N SER A 173 6.00 -1.15 -1.42
CA SER A 173 5.09 -1.23 -2.56
C SER A 173 5.85 -1.37 -3.90
N PRO A 174 5.25 -1.94 -4.96
CA PRO A 174 5.82 -1.92 -6.30
C PRO A 174 6.06 -0.52 -6.90
N GLY A 175 5.62 0.55 -6.21
CA GLY A 175 5.92 1.96 -6.52
C GLY A 175 6.53 2.73 -5.35
N ASP A 176 7.26 2.07 -4.44
CA ASP A 176 7.77 2.67 -3.18
C ASP A 176 8.88 3.71 -3.34
N GLY A 177 8.92 4.32 -4.51
CA GLY A 177 9.92 5.29 -4.83
C GLY A 177 10.01 6.38 -3.80
N ARG A 178 11.27 6.77 -3.57
CA ARG A 178 11.63 8.03 -2.91
C ARG A 178 10.78 9.22 -3.41
N HIS A 179 10.12 9.09 -4.56
CA HIS A 179 9.10 9.98 -5.12
C HIS A 179 7.91 10.33 -4.20
N ARG A 180 7.39 9.41 -3.35
CA ARG A 180 6.35 9.79 -2.35
C ARG A 180 6.86 10.82 -1.36
N TRP A 181 8.17 10.82 -1.13
CA TRP A 181 8.89 11.70 -0.24
C TRP A 181 9.57 12.77 -1.08
N ALA A 182 8.83 13.83 -1.42
CA ALA A 182 9.30 14.94 -2.26
C ALA A 182 10.80 15.18 -2.06
N ALA A 183 11.61 14.99 -3.12
CA ALA A 183 13.06 14.91 -3.03
C ALA A 183 13.63 16.02 -2.12
N GLY A 184 14.17 15.63 -0.96
CA GLY A 184 14.75 16.54 0.03
C GLY A 184 13.88 16.89 1.25
N ARG A 185 12.62 16.42 1.34
CA ARG A 185 11.82 16.58 2.57
C ARG A 185 12.01 15.40 3.52
N GLN A 186 12.55 15.68 4.71
CA GLN A 186 12.57 14.70 5.79
C GLN A 186 11.19 14.62 6.46
N PRO A 187 10.73 13.42 6.85
CA PRO A 187 9.50 13.28 7.62
C PRO A 187 9.59 14.01 8.96
N GLU A 188 8.48 14.56 9.41
CA GLU A 188 8.38 15.20 10.73
C GLU A 188 8.25 14.18 11.87
N LEU A 189 8.08 12.91 11.53
CA LEU A 189 7.99 11.77 12.42
C LEU A 189 9.09 10.73 12.09
N PRO A 190 9.38 9.80 13.00
CA PRO A 190 10.11 8.59 12.66
C PRO A 190 9.29 7.74 11.69
N VAL A 191 9.92 7.31 10.59
CA VAL A 191 9.29 6.46 9.58
C VAL A 191 10.18 5.24 9.34
N TYR A 192 9.74 4.08 9.80
CA TYR A 192 10.35 2.81 9.43
C TYR A 192 9.88 2.39 8.04
N ARG A 193 10.81 1.97 7.19
CA ARG A 193 10.51 1.50 5.84
C ARG A 193 11.10 0.13 5.60
N THR A 194 10.31 -0.78 5.04
CA THR A 194 10.84 -2.06 4.54
C THR A 194 11.38 -1.93 3.11
N ALA A 195 10.94 -0.92 2.35
CA ALA A 195 11.58 -0.59 1.08
C ALA A 195 13.03 -0.15 1.27
N GLY A 196 13.93 -0.74 0.48
CA GLY A 196 15.37 -0.54 0.61
C GLY A 196 16.01 -1.39 1.71
N SER A 197 15.24 -2.18 2.47
CA SER A 197 15.82 -3.17 3.36
C SER A 197 16.40 -4.34 2.56
N PRO A 198 17.37 -5.09 3.12
CA PRO A 198 17.88 -6.32 2.50
C PRO A 198 16.77 -7.35 2.22
N LEU A 199 15.72 -7.40 3.04
CA LEU A 199 14.59 -8.32 2.87
C LEU A 199 13.64 -7.86 1.76
N GLY A 200 13.44 -6.55 1.62
CA GLY A 200 12.64 -5.98 0.53
C GLY A 200 13.13 -6.41 -0.86
N ALA A 201 14.43 -6.67 -1.03
CA ALA A 201 14.99 -7.18 -2.28
C ALA A 201 14.49 -8.60 -2.63
N LEU A 202 14.27 -9.46 -1.63
CA LEU A 202 13.77 -10.84 -1.82
C LEU A 202 12.33 -10.86 -2.34
N VAL A 203 11.57 -9.83 -1.97
CA VAL A 203 10.15 -9.66 -2.28
C VAL A 203 9.96 -8.92 -3.60
N SER A 204 10.86 -7.98 -3.90
CA SER A 204 10.81 -7.13 -5.09
C SER A 204 10.77 -7.92 -6.39
N ARG A 205 11.59 -8.97 -6.52
CA ARG A 205 11.65 -9.76 -7.75
C ARG A 205 10.33 -10.51 -8.02
N PRO A 206 9.80 -11.35 -7.10
CA PRO A 206 8.47 -11.96 -7.24
C PRO A 206 7.36 -10.94 -7.51
N ALA A 207 7.36 -9.80 -6.80
CA ALA A 207 6.38 -8.73 -7.03
C ALA A 207 6.44 -8.17 -8.47
N GLY A 208 7.65 -7.97 -9.01
CA GLY A 208 7.82 -7.55 -10.40
C GLY A 208 7.33 -8.58 -11.42
N VAL A 209 7.55 -9.87 -11.17
CA VAL A 209 7.00 -10.95 -12.01
C VAL A 209 5.47 -10.94 -11.97
N ALA A 210 4.89 -10.86 -10.77
CA ALA A 210 3.45 -10.80 -10.57
C ALA A 210 2.83 -9.58 -11.28
N MET A 211 3.45 -8.41 -11.18
CA MET A 211 3.03 -7.20 -11.88
C MET A 211 3.00 -7.37 -13.40
N ALA A 212 4.03 -7.99 -13.99
CA ALA A 212 4.08 -8.22 -15.44
C ALA A 212 2.95 -9.16 -15.93
N HIS A 213 2.64 -10.20 -15.16
CA HIS A 213 1.53 -11.10 -15.46
C HIS A 213 0.17 -10.45 -15.20
N GLY A 214 0.05 -9.65 -14.14
CA GLY A 214 -1.13 -8.84 -13.85
C GLY A 214 -1.43 -7.88 -15.00
N LEU A 215 -0.39 -7.22 -15.55
CA LEU A 215 -0.52 -6.37 -16.72
C LEU A 215 -1.05 -7.14 -17.95
N GLU A 216 -0.48 -8.31 -18.26
CA GLU A 216 -0.98 -9.15 -19.36
C GLU A 216 -2.46 -9.55 -19.15
N SER A 217 -2.83 -9.96 -17.94
CA SER A 217 -4.21 -10.32 -17.61
C SER A 217 -5.17 -9.15 -17.79
N VAL A 218 -4.81 -7.97 -17.29
CA VAL A 218 -5.61 -6.74 -17.38
C VAL A 218 -5.77 -6.29 -18.83
N LEU A 219 -4.68 -6.20 -19.60
CA LEU A 219 -4.76 -5.80 -21.01
C LEU A 219 -5.67 -6.76 -21.81
N ARG A 220 -5.54 -8.06 -21.55
CA ARG A 220 -6.33 -9.08 -22.26
C ARG A 220 -7.81 -9.03 -21.90
N ARG A 221 -8.13 -8.96 -20.61
CA ARG A 221 -9.51 -9.01 -20.12
C ARG A 221 -10.26 -7.70 -20.29
N ARG A 222 -9.58 -6.55 -20.09
CA ARG A 222 -10.23 -5.24 -20.07
C ARG A 222 -10.13 -4.48 -21.39
N LEU A 223 -9.06 -4.69 -22.15
CA LEU A 223 -8.82 -3.95 -23.40
C LEU A 223 -8.77 -4.84 -24.64
N ALA A 224 -8.94 -6.16 -24.51
CA ALA A 224 -8.75 -7.13 -25.59
C ALA A 224 -7.38 -7.01 -26.29
N ARG A 225 -6.35 -6.64 -25.53
CA ARG A 225 -4.96 -6.46 -26.01
C ARG A 225 -4.01 -7.45 -25.36
N THR A 226 -2.82 -7.60 -25.95
CA THR A 226 -1.74 -8.43 -25.39
C THR A 226 -0.49 -7.60 -25.16
N VAL A 227 0.30 -7.96 -24.14
CA VAL A 227 1.65 -7.43 -23.92
C VAL A 227 2.57 -7.77 -25.09
N ALA A 228 2.39 -8.93 -25.70
CA ALA A 228 3.17 -9.34 -26.87
C ALA A 228 3.09 -8.29 -27.98
N LYS A 229 4.24 -7.86 -28.50
CA LYS A 229 4.44 -6.82 -29.53
C LYS A 229 4.03 -5.40 -29.12
N SER A 230 3.57 -5.17 -27.89
CA SER A 230 3.30 -3.84 -27.37
C SER A 230 4.59 -3.13 -26.94
N ARG A 231 4.63 -1.80 -27.08
CA ARG A 231 5.67 -0.96 -26.48
C ARG A 231 5.26 -0.57 -25.07
N VAL A 232 5.86 -1.22 -24.08
CA VAL A 232 5.57 -0.98 -22.67
C VAL A 232 6.62 -0.04 -22.10
N LEU A 233 6.19 1.09 -21.55
CA LEU A 233 7.02 2.01 -20.81
C LEU A 233 6.83 1.79 -19.31
N LEU A 234 7.92 1.56 -18.58
CA LEU A 234 7.93 1.66 -17.12
C LEU A 234 8.42 3.06 -16.71
N VAL A 235 7.61 3.77 -15.93
CA VAL A 235 8.01 5.03 -15.29
C VAL A 235 8.43 4.70 -13.86
N GLY A 236 9.72 4.85 -13.56
CA GLY A 236 10.38 4.35 -12.36
C GLY A 236 11.06 2.99 -12.57
N TYR A 237 12.31 2.86 -12.11
CA TYR A 237 13.14 1.66 -12.25
C TYR A 237 13.77 1.24 -10.91
N GLU A 238 12.93 1.01 -9.92
CA GLU A 238 13.31 0.52 -8.59
C GLU A 238 12.44 -0.64 -8.11
N GLY A 239 12.85 -1.27 -7.01
CA GLY A 239 12.11 -2.38 -6.40
C GLY A 239 11.84 -3.50 -7.40
N GLY A 240 10.55 -3.79 -7.67
CA GLY A 240 10.15 -4.84 -8.61
C GLY A 240 10.25 -4.46 -10.09
N ALA A 241 10.45 -3.19 -10.43
CA ALA A 241 10.48 -2.72 -11.82
C ALA A 241 11.52 -3.44 -12.70
N PRO A 242 12.76 -3.72 -12.26
CA PRO A 242 13.73 -4.47 -13.05
C PRO A 242 13.25 -5.88 -13.40
N SER A 243 12.61 -6.57 -12.46
CA SER A 243 12.05 -7.91 -12.71
C SER A 243 10.82 -7.84 -13.60
N ALA A 244 9.95 -6.85 -13.41
CA ALA A 244 8.81 -6.62 -14.30
C ALA A 244 9.28 -6.36 -15.74
N ALA A 245 10.29 -5.50 -15.93
CA ALA A 245 10.86 -5.19 -17.23
C ALA A 245 11.43 -6.44 -17.91
N ALA A 246 12.15 -7.28 -17.17
CA ALA A 246 12.68 -8.54 -17.67
C ALA A 246 11.54 -9.50 -18.08
N THR A 247 10.55 -9.69 -17.22
CA THR A 247 9.40 -10.57 -17.48
C THR A 247 8.58 -10.08 -18.68
N LEU A 248 8.30 -8.78 -18.79
CA LEU A 248 7.57 -8.22 -19.93
C LEU A 248 8.30 -8.46 -21.27
N ARG A 249 9.63 -8.40 -21.29
CA ARG A 249 10.42 -8.79 -22.47
C ARG A 249 10.26 -10.27 -22.79
N THR A 250 10.27 -11.15 -21.79
CA THR A 250 10.02 -12.58 -22.02
C THR A 250 8.61 -12.86 -22.53
N LEU A 251 7.63 -12.02 -22.18
CA LEU A 251 6.27 -12.04 -22.71
C LEU A 251 6.15 -11.42 -24.12
N GLY A 252 7.26 -10.96 -24.71
CA GLY A 252 7.32 -10.45 -26.08
C GLY A 252 7.03 -8.96 -26.23
N ALA A 253 7.01 -8.17 -25.14
CA ALA A 253 6.96 -6.71 -25.24
C ALA A 253 8.30 -6.10 -25.63
N THR A 254 8.24 -4.93 -26.26
CA THR A 254 9.39 -4.03 -26.30
C THR A 254 9.32 -3.12 -25.08
N VAL A 255 10.32 -3.17 -24.20
CA VAL A 255 10.30 -2.44 -22.93
C VAL A 255 11.20 -1.21 -22.97
N GLY A 256 10.60 -0.07 -22.68
CA GLY A 256 11.28 1.19 -22.42
C GLY A 256 11.19 1.55 -20.94
N VAL A 257 12.17 2.30 -20.46
CA VAL A 257 12.25 2.75 -19.07
C VAL A 257 12.52 4.25 -19.05
N HIS A 258 11.79 4.95 -18.19
CA HIS A 258 12.08 6.33 -17.82
C HIS A 258 12.22 6.41 -16.31
N ASP A 259 13.38 6.85 -15.82
CA ASP A 259 13.59 7.16 -14.41
C ASP A 259 14.33 8.51 -14.32
N PRO A 260 13.88 9.45 -13.46
CA PRO A 260 14.58 10.72 -13.27
C PRO A 260 15.92 10.57 -12.53
N ASP A 261 16.14 9.47 -11.80
CA ASP A 261 17.44 9.15 -11.19
C ASP A 261 18.39 8.60 -12.27
N PRO A 262 19.51 9.30 -12.57
CA PRO A 262 20.43 8.88 -13.62
C PRO A 262 21.11 7.54 -13.32
N ILE A 263 21.25 7.14 -12.05
CA ILE A 263 21.83 5.85 -11.67
C ILE A 263 20.86 4.72 -12.04
N ARG A 264 19.56 4.90 -11.78
CA ARG A 264 18.53 3.91 -12.10
C ARG A 264 18.28 3.84 -13.61
N ALA A 265 18.31 4.98 -14.30
CA ALA A 265 18.30 4.99 -15.76
C ALA A 265 19.51 4.23 -16.34
N CYS A 266 20.73 4.45 -15.83
CA CYS A 266 21.92 3.72 -16.25
C CYS A 266 21.78 2.20 -16.01
N ALA A 267 21.26 1.80 -14.84
CA ALA A 267 20.99 0.39 -14.54
C ALA A 267 20.02 -0.25 -15.55
N ALA A 268 18.97 0.47 -15.95
CA ALA A 268 18.04 0.00 -16.98
C ALA A 268 18.70 -0.17 -18.34
N ALA A 269 19.58 0.76 -18.74
CA ALA A 269 20.34 0.67 -19.98
C ALA A 269 21.29 -0.54 -19.98
N ILE A 270 21.99 -0.78 -18.87
CA ILE A 270 22.89 -1.94 -18.69
C ILE A 270 22.11 -3.26 -18.78
N ALA A 271 20.89 -3.30 -18.24
CA ALA A 271 19.98 -4.44 -18.38
C ALA A 271 19.40 -4.60 -19.81
N GLY A 272 19.81 -3.74 -20.75
CA GLY A 272 19.42 -3.79 -22.16
C GLY A 272 18.01 -3.28 -22.42
N HIS A 273 17.44 -2.48 -21.52
CA HIS A 273 16.18 -1.78 -21.76
C HIS A 273 16.42 -0.46 -22.49
N ARG A 274 15.42 -0.02 -23.26
CA ARG A 274 15.50 1.27 -23.94
C ARG A 274 15.27 2.39 -22.92
N THR A 275 16.29 3.17 -22.59
CA THR A 275 16.16 4.34 -21.73
C THR A 275 15.81 5.57 -22.55
N LEU A 276 14.71 6.24 -22.21
CA LEU A 276 14.19 7.36 -22.98
C LEU A 276 14.01 8.60 -22.09
N GLY A 277 14.20 9.78 -22.68
CA GLY A 277 13.72 11.02 -22.07
C GLY A 277 12.19 10.99 -21.93
N ARG A 278 11.64 11.63 -20.89
CA ARG A 278 10.21 11.53 -20.53
C ARG A 278 9.27 11.69 -21.72
N GLN A 279 9.43 12.80 -22.47
CA GLN A 279 8.58 13.12 -23.60
C GLN A 279 8.73 12.14 -24.78
N GLU A 280 9.95 11.69 -25.08
CA GLU A 280 10.16 10.65 -26.10
C GLU A 280 9.51 9.33 -25.68
N ALA A 281 9.65 8.97 -24.40
CA ALA A 281 9.11 7.76 -23.82
C ALA A 281 7.58 7.71 -23.95
N LEU A 282 6.89 8.78 -23.54
CA LEU A 282 5.44 8.89 -23.60
C LEU A 282 4.92 8.82 -25.04
N ARG A 283 5.59 9.49 -25.97
CA ARG A 283 5.25 9.42 -27.40
C ARG A 283 5.58 8.08 -28.04
N TRP A 284 6.42 7.27 -27.41
CA TRP A 284 6.83 5.96 -27.92
C TRP A 284 5.96 4.82 -27.38
N ALA A 285 5.44 4.92 -26.17
CA ALA A 285 4.71 3.86 -25.48
C ALA A 285 3.30 3.61 -26.04
N ASP A 286 2.87 2.36 -26.10
CA ASP A 286 1.46 1.96 -26.31
C ASP A 286 0.78 1.68 -24.95
N VAL A 287 1.59 1.23 -23.99
CA VAL A 287 1.19 0.94 -22.62
C VAL A 287 2.20 1.59 -21.69
N VAL A 288 1.75 2.31 -20.67
CA VAL A 288 2.57 2.91 -19.63
C VAL A 288 2.21 2.30 -18.29
N VAL A 289 3.21 1.82 -17.56
CA VAL A 289 3.08 1.42 -16.16
C VAL A 289 3.75 2.52 -15.34
N ASP A 290 2.93 3.30 -14.65
CA ASP A 290 3.37 4.38 -13.80
C ASP A 290 3.60 3.86 -12.37
N LEU A 291 4.87 3.59 -12.04
CA LEU A 291 5.28 3.12 -10.72
C LEU A 291 5.59 4.29 -9.78
N THR A 292 5.64 5.54 -10.27
CA THR A 292 5.89 6.72 -9.42
C THR A 292 4.60 7.41 -9.00
N GLY A 293 3.53 7.25 -9.77
CA GLY A 293 2.24 7.90 -9.56
C GLY A 293 2.22 9.37 -10.01
N GLU A 294 3.35 9.87 -10.50
CA GLU A 294 3.50 11.26 -10.93
C GLU A 294 2.83 11.51 -12.28
N LEU A 295 2.72 10.49 -13.14
CA LEU A 295 2.21 10.66 -14.50
C LEU A 295 0.70 10.91 -14.50
N VAL A 296 -0.05 10.16 -13.69
CA VAL A 296 -1.52 10.27 -13.59
C VAL A 296 -1.95 11.65 -13.09
N SER A 297 -1.08 12.32 -12.33
CA SER A 297 -1.32 13.67 -11.81
C SER A 297 -0.92 14.78 -12.79
N ASP A 298 -0.24 14.45 -13.90
CA ASP A 298 0.29 15.41 -14.87
C ASP A 298 -0.49 15.34 -16.19
N ALA A 299 -1.54 16.16 -16.28
CA ALA A 299 -2.38 16.22 -17.49
C ALA A 299 -1.61 16.65 -18.75
N THR A 300 -0.51 17.39 -18.62
CA THR A 300 0.33 17.76 -19.77
C THR A 300 1.01 16.52 -20.32
N ALA A 301 1.59 15.72 -19.43
CA ALA A 301 2.25 14.46 -19.80
C ALA A 301 1.25 13.43 -20.36
N LEU A 302 0.04 13.32 -19.80
CA LEU A 302 -1.00 12.44 -20.35
C LEU A 302 -1.42 12.83 -21.77
N ASN A 303 -1.40 14.13 -22.11
CA ASN A 303 -1.66 14.61 -23.47
C ASN A 303 -0.51 14.32 -24.46
N GLU A 304 0.66 13.89 -23.99
CA GLU A 304 1.77 13.50 -24.88
C GLU A 304 1.68 12.06 -25.37
N LEU A 305 0.81 11.25 -24.76
CA LEU A 305 0.58 9.86 -25.15
C LEU A 305 -0.05 9.77 -26.55
N LYS A 306 0.07 8.59 -27.16
CA LYS A 306 -0.59 8.33 -28.43
C LYS A 306 -2.09 8.16 -28.23
N ASP A 307 -2.84 8.33 -29.32
CA ASP A 307 -4.20 7.82 -29.38
C ASP A 307 -4.22 6.34 -28.97
N ASP A 308 -5.27 6.00 -28.24
CA ASP A 308 -5.59 4.66 -27.76
C ASP A 308 -4.56 4.06 -26.78
N SER A 309 -3.69 4.87 -26.17
CA SER A 309 -2.70 4.40 -25.17
C SER A 309 -3.38 3.93 -23.88
N ALA A 310 -2.73 3.01 -23.17
CA ALA A 310 -3.14 2.60 -21.82
C ALA A 310 -2.13 3.07 -20.76
N VAL A 311 -2.60 3.63 -19.65
CA VAL A 311 -1.80 3.99 -18.48
C VAL A 311 -2.33 3.22 -17.29
N LEU A 312 -1.43 2.55 -16.58
CA LEU A 312 -1.76 1.69 -15.46
C LEU A 312 -0.92 2.05 -14.25
N THR A 313 -1.55 2.05 -13.07
CA THR A 313 -0.85 2.19 -11.78
C THR A 313 -0.96 0.91 -10.94
N PRO A 314 0.10 0.58 -10.17
CA PRO A 314 0.15 -0.62 -9.32
C PRO A 314 -0.89 -0.59 -8.19
N GLU A 315 -1.07 0.54 -7.50
CA GLU A 315 -1.91 0.62 -6.30
C GLU A 315 -3.37 1.00 -6.59
N PRO A 316 -4.35 0.27 -6.02
CA PRO A 316 -5.75 0.71 -5.97
C PRO A 316 -5.84 2.08 -5.28
N GLY A 317 -6.55 3.03 -5.91
CA GLY A 317 -6.67 4.40 -5.39
C GLY A 317 -5.68 5.42 -5.96
N TRP A 318 -4.66 4.99 -6.71
CA TRP A 318 -3.80 5.92 -7.49
C TRP A 318 -4.48 6.36 -8.80
N CYS A 319 -5.27 5.47 -9.41
CA CYS A 319 -6.12 5.79 -10.57
C CYS A 319 -7.62 5.68 -10.30
N THR A 320 -8.11 5.94 -9.07
CA THR A 320 -9.37 6.69 -9.11
C THR A 320 -8.97 8.01 -9.71
N ALA A 321 -9.41 8.29 -10.95
CA ALA A 321 -9.27 9.62 -11.53
C ALA A 321 -9.50 10.63 -10.39
N PRO A 322 -8.60 11.61 -10.18
CA PRO A 322 -8.74 12.53 -9.07
C PRO A 322 -10.20 12.97 -9.02
N PRO A 323 -10.85 13.07 -7.85
CA PRO A 323 -12.25 13.41 -7.78
C PRO A 323 -12.42 14.85 -8.32
N GLY A 324 -12.67 14.93 -9.62
CA GLY A 324 -12.59 16.13 -10.44
C GLY A 324 -12.07 15.82 -11.86
N PRO A 325 -12.48 16.58 -12.88
CA PRO A 325 -11.87 16.45 -14.20
C PRO A 325 -10.36 16.68 -14.09
N LEU A 326 -9.54 15.72 -14.53
CA LEU A 326 -8.12 15.99 -14.79
C LEU A 326 -8.09 17.20 -15.73
N PRO A 327 -7.47 18.34 -15.35
CA PRO A 327 -7.55 19.56 -16.15
C PRO A 327 -7.06 19.30 -17.58
N GLY A 328 -7.96 19.41 -18.57
CA GLY A 328 -7.63 19.13 -19.97
C GLY A 328 -7.87 17.69 -20.46
N LEU A 329 -8.46 16.82 -19.63
CA LEU A 329 -8.96 15.50 -20.04
C LEU A 329 -10.48 15.42 -19.86
N ALA A 330 -11.19 15.11 -20.93
CA ALA A 330 -12.63 14.86 -20.87
C ALA A 330 -12.86 13.37 -20.58
N ILE A 331 -13.43 13.05 -19.43
CA ILE A 331 -13.83 11.66 -19.12
C ILE A 331 -15.03 11.32 -20.00
N THR A 332 -14.92 10.25 -20.79
CA THR A 332 -15.99 9.79 -21.68
C THR A 332 -16.73 8.61 -21.07
N GLU A 333 -16.01 7.67 -20.44
CA GLU A 333 -16.59 6.45 -19.88
C GLU A 333 -15.87 6.03 -18.60
N THR A 334 -16.58 5.35 -17.71
CA THR A 334 -15.98 4.73 -16.51
C THR A 334 -16.71 3.43 -16.21
N TYR A 335 -15.95 2.33 -16.12
CA TYR A 335 -16.48 1.00 -15.84
C TYR A 335 -15.43 0.16 -15.10
N GLU A 336 -15.78 -0.41 -13.94
CA GLU A 336 -14.95 -1.38 -13.18
C GLU A 336 -13.43 -1.07 -13.13
N GLY A 337 -13.05 0.15 -12.72
CA GLY A 337 -11.63 0.54 -12.58
C GLY A 337 -10.92 0.92 -13.88
N LEU A 338 -11.61 0.88 -15.02
CA LEU A 338 -11.21 1.50 -16.28
C LEU A 338 -11.89 2.87 -16.43
N THR A 339 -11.10 3.89 -16.69
CA THR A 339 -11.57 5.23 -17.06
C THR A 339 -11.05 5.54 -18.46
N VAL A 340 -11.98 5.86 -19.37
CA VAL A 340 -11.62 6.31 -20.72
C VAL A 340 -11.68 7.84 -20.75
N CYS A 341 -10.57 8.44 -21.15
CA CYS A 341 -10.41 9.87 -21.28
C CYS A 341 -10.18 10.26 -22.74
N ARG A 342 -10.70 11.40 -23.15
CA ARG A 342 -10.33 12.06 -24.40
C ARG A 342 -9.27 13.13 -24.13
N THR A 343 -8.15 12.99 -24.82
CA THR A 343 -7.01 13.90 -24.88
C THR A 343 -7.08 14.76 -26.14
N ALA A 344 -6.17 15.72 -26.30
CA ALA A 344 -6.00 16.45 -27.56
C ALA A 344 -5.60 15.55 -28.75
N ARG A 345 -5.07 14.35 -28.49
CA ARG A 345 -4.57 13.42 -29.51
C ARG A 345 -5.48 12.23 -29.79
N GLY A 346 -6.50 12.02 -28.96
CA GLY A 346 -7.41 10.89 -29.08
C GLY A 346 -7.81 10.30 -27.73
N SER A 347 -8.12 9.01 -27.70
CA SER A 347 -8.56 8.29 -26.51
C SER A 347 -7.39 7.82 -25.66
N LEU A 348 -7.60 7.73 -24.35
CA LEU A 348 -6.64 7.28 -23.36
C LEU A 348 -7.36 6.39 -22.35
N HIS A 349 -6.79 5.22 -22.06
CA HIS A 349 -7.33 4.26 -21.09
C HIS A 349 -6.53 4.34 -19.80
N LEU A 350 -7.17 4.78 -18.72
CA LEU A 350 -6.57 4.81 -17.38
C LEU A 350 -7.08 3.62 -16.57
N LEU A 351 -6.18 2.83 -16.00
CA LEU A 351 -6.51 1.68 -15.16
C LEU A 351 -5.82 1.78 -13.80
N SER A 352 -6.57 1.61 -12.72
CA SER A 352 -6.02 1.45 -11.36
C SER A 352 -5.87 -0.01 -10.97
N GLY A 353 -4.92 -0.27 -10.07
CA GLY A 353 -4.91 -1.51 -9.29
C GLY A 353 -4.34 -2.72 -10.02
N LEU A 354 -3.23 -2.54 -10.75
CA LEU A 354 -2.48 -3.65 -11.35
C LEU A 354 -2.07 -4.74 -10.34
N CYS A 355 -1.96 -4.39 -9.05
CA CYS A 355 -1.56 -5.29 -7.97
C CYS A 355 -2.71 -5.72 -7.04
N GLY A 356 -3.97 -5.37 -7.35
CA GLY A 356 -5.14 -5.66 -6.50
C GLY A 356 -6.15 -6.64 -7.10
N SER A 357 -5.83 -7.28 -8.24
CA SER A 357 -6.70 -8.33 -8.77
C SER A 357 -6.45 -9.63 -7.99
N PRO A 358 -7.48 -10.42 -7.65
CA PRO A 358 -7.31 -11.77 -7.07
C PRO A 358 -6.44 -12.69 -7.94
N ASP A 359 -6.23 -12.34 -9.22
CA ASP A 359 -5.37 -13.08 -10.16
C ASP A 359 -3.97 -12.46 -10.36
N GLY A 360 -3.61 -11.36 -9.69
CA GLY A 360 -2.33 -10.68 -9.93
C GLY A 360 -1.95 -9.65 -8.88
N GLY A 361 -1.08 -10.04 -7.95
CA GLY A 361 -0.34 -9.08 -7.11
C GLY A 361 -0.04 -9.51 -5.68
N GLU A 362 -0.76 -10.51 -5.13
CA GLU A 362 -0.48 -11.00 -3.78
C GLU A 362 0.89 -11.69 -3.73
N LEU A 363 1.66 -11.40 -2.69
CA LEU A 363 2.95 -12.02 -2.50
C LEU A 363 2.72 -13.49 -2.16
N PRO A 364 3.47 -14.44 -2.71
CA PRO A 364 3.35 -15.84 -2.30
C PRO A 364 3.38 -15.94 -0.77
N GLY A 365 2.47 -16.70 -0.17
CA GLY A 365 2.27 -16.76 1.29
C GLY A 365 3.55 -16.77 2.15
N PRO A 366 4.62 -17.53 1.81
CA PRO A 366 5.89 -17.46 2.52
C PRO A 366 6.55 -16.07 2.50
N LEU A 367 6.53 -15.37 1.37
CA LEU A 367 7.10 -14.02 1.25
C LEU A 367 6.23 -12.99 1.97
N HIS A 368 4.90 -13.16 1.95
CA HIS A 368 4.01 -12.34 2.76
C HIS A 368 4.31 -12.49 4.26
N ASP A 369 4.58 -13.72 4.73
CA ASP A 369 5.00 -13.97 6.12
C ASP A 369 6.32 -13.25 6.48
N LEU A 370 7.30 -13.25 5.57
CA LEU A 370 8.56 -12.51 5.75
C LEU A 370 8.35 -11.00 5.90
N VAL A 371 7.60 -10.40 4.97
CA VAL A 371 7.30 -8.96 5.01
C VAL A 371 6.51 -8.60 6.25
N SER A 372 5.54 -9.42 6.61
CA SER A 372 4.71 -9.22 7.79
C SER A 372 5.51 -9.29 9.08
N ALA A 373 6.47 -10.22 9.18
CA ALA A 373 7.40 -10.30 10.30
C ALA A 373 8.29 -9.05 10.38
N GLU A 374 8.78 -8.55 9.25
CA GLU A 374 9.57 -7.31 9.19
C GLU A 374 8.75 -6.09 9.63
N LEU A 375 7.52 -5.96 9.13
CA LEU A 375 6.58 -4.89 9.51
C LEU A 375 6.30 -4.91 11.02
N TYR A 376 6.05 -6.09 11.58
CA TYR A 376 5.84 -6.26 13.02
C TYR A 376 7.05 -5.79 13.83
N LEU A 377 8.27 -6.15 13.42
CA LEU A 377 9.48 -5.69 14.12
C LEU A 377 9.66 -4.17 14.05
N CYS A 378 9.29 -3.55 12.94
CA CYS A 378 9.29 -2.09 12.82
C CYS A 378 8.29 -1.43 13.79
N VAL A 379 7.08 -1.99 13.90
CA VAL A 379 6.07 -1.54 14.87
C VAL A 379 6.60 -1.70 16.30
N ARG A 380 7.20 -2.86 16.61
CA ARG A 380 7.81 -3.13 17.91
C ARG A 380 8.88 -2.11 18.29
N GLU A 381 9.77 -1.76 17.37
CA GLU A 381 10.82 -0.77 17.62
C GLU A 381 10.23 0.62 17.93
N LEU A 382 9.20 1.05 17.20
CA LEU A 382 8.51 2.32 17.47
C LEU A 382 7.74 2.32 18.79
N ALA A 383 7.20 1.17 19.19
CA ALA A 383 6.49 1.01 20.46
C ALA A 383 7.46 1.07 21.66
N ALA A 384 8.64 0.45 21.53
CA ALA A 384 9.58 0.28 22.63
C ALA A 384 10.23 1.58 23.10
N ARG A 385 10.48 2.53 22.19
CA ARG A 385 11.20 3.76 22.52
C ARG A 385 10.93 4.90 21.53
N PRO A 386 11.14 6.16 21.93
CA PRO A 386 11.15 7.28 20.99
C PRO A 386 12.30 7.16 20.01
N HIS A 387 12.03 7.46 18.73
CA HIS A 387 13.05 7.54 17.67
C HIS A 387 13.21 8.97 17.18
N ARG A 388 14.35 9.25 16.54
CA ARG A 388 14.57 10.55 15.88
C ARG A 388 13.67 10.67 14.66
N ARG A 389 13.31 11.91 14.29
CA ARG A 389 12.64 12.19 13.02
C ARG A 389 13.52 11.72 11.86
N GLY A 390 12.90 11.28 10.78
CA GLY A 390 13.61 10.76 9.61
C GLY A 390 13.23 9.32 9.26
N PHE A 391 13.92 8.80 8.24
CA PHE A 391 13.77 7.43 7.81
C PHE A 391 14.62 6.48 8.66
N HIS A 392 14.04 5.33 8.96
CA HIS A 392 14.68 4.24 9.68
C HIS A 392 14.45 2.93 8.94
N HIS A 393 15.35 1.99 9.18
CA HIS A 393 15.24 0.61 8.73
C HIS A 393 15.59 -0.29 9.91
N LEU A 394 15.13 -1.54 9.89
CA LEU A 394 15.66 -2.55 10.79
C LEU A 394 17.16 -2.71 10.60
N GLY A 395 17.85 -3.08 11.67
CA GLY A 395 19.29 -3.32 11.61
C GLY A 395 19.61 -4.53 10.73
N ALA A 396 20.77 -4.51 10.07
CA ALA A 396 21.20 -5.60 9.19
C ALA A 396 21.20 -6.97 9.89
N ARG A 397 21.50 -7.00 11.19
CA ARG A 397 21.45 -8.22 12.01
C ARG A 397 20.01 -8.75 12.14
N GLU A 398 19.04 -7.89 12.41
CA GLU A 398 17.63 -8.29 12.55
C GLU A 398 17.08 -8.81 11.22
N CYS A 399 17.44 -8.14 10.11
CA CYS A 399 17.11 -8.64 8.78
C CYS A 399 17.74 -10.01 8.50
N ALA A 400 19.01 -10.22 8.86
CA ALA A 400 19.68 -11.51 8.68
C ALA A 400 19.05 -12.62 9.54
N ASP A 401 18.69 -12.31 10.79
CA ASP A 401 18.03 -13.25 11.69
C ASP A 401 16.63 -13.65 11.15
N LEU A 402 15.86 -12.69 10.63
CA LEU A 402 14.58 -12.96 9.95
C LEU A 402 14.76 -13.84 8.72
N ALA A 403 15.72 -13.52 7.84
CA ALA A 403 16.00 -14.32 6.65
C ALA A 403 16.42 -15.75 7.02
N HIS A 404 17.23 -15.92 8.06
CA HIS A 404 17.67 -17.23 8.53
C HIS A 404 16.50 -18.09 9.02
N ARG A 405 15.63 -17.54 9.87
CA ARG A 405 14.45 -18.25 10.37
C ARG A 405 13.47 -18.58 9.25
N TRP A 406 13.23 -17.62 8.35
CA TRP A 406 12.43 -17.86 7.15
C TRP A 406 12.96 -19.03 6.34
N TYR A 407 14.28 -19.09 6.11
CA TYR A 407 14.93 -20.17 5.39
C TYR A 407 14.81 -21.52 6.12
N GLN A 408 14.90 -21.54 7.46
CA GLN A 408 14.68 -22.77 8.22
C GLN A 408 13.25 -23.30 8.09
N ILE A 409 12.27 -22.40 8.08
CA ILE A 409 10.84 -22.76 8.00
C ILE A 409 10.45 -23.20 6.59
N TYR A 410 10.88 -22.46 5.57
CA TYR A 410 10.41 -22.63 4.19
C TYR A 410 11.45 -23.22 3.23
N GLY A 411 12.74 -23.05 3.52
CA GLY A 411 13.84 -23.42 2.62
C GLY A 411 14.25 -24.89 2.69
N VAL A 412 13.86 -25.61 3.75
CA VAL A 412 14.21 -27.04 3.96
C VAL A 412 13.15 -27.98 3.37
N VAL A 413 12.01 -27.45 2.93
CA VAL A 413 10.93 -28.23 2.32
C VAL A 413 11.07 -28.18 0.79
N TRP A 414 11.92 -29.06 0.24
CA TRP A 414 11.97 -29.36 -1.19
C TRP A 414 11.98 -30.87 -1.41
#